data_AF-A0A399Y1J4-F1
#
_entry.id   AF-A0A399Y1J4-F1
#
_cell.length_a   1.000
_cell.length_b   1.000
_cell.length_c   1.000
_cell.angle_alpha   90.00
_cell.angle_beta   90.00
_cell.angle_gamma   90.00
#
_symmetry.space_group_name_H-M   'P 1'
#
loop_
_entity.id
_entity.type
_entity.pdbx_description
1 polymer ?
#
loop_
_entity_poly.entity_id
_entity_poly.type
_entity_poly.pdbx_seq_one_letter_code
_entity_poly.pdbx_strand_id
1 'polypeptide(L)'
;MSEMPTVQPNPRIDLKVNAADGNATREMRQTTYSGRLHFGDTSQGPRSTMVSEFNGLIPLPDSFSYRSEETGEAVVTIDLWTVNTRGYTFTSGYEATFVEDSRRPGTAWLHIGMQIACDAGSVVGYRIVALAGIGAIASG
;
A
#
# COMPACT_ATOMS: atom_id res chain seq x y z
N MET A 1 -13.25 17.17 7.83
CA MET A 1 -12.22 16.86 6.81
C MET A 1 -11.59 15.55 7.28
N SER A 2 -11.65 14.49 6.48
CA SER A 2 -11.06 13.21 6.86
C SER A 2 -9.54 13.37 6.97
N GLU A 3 -8.96 12.97 8.11
CA GLU A 3 -7.52 12.99 8.31
C GLU A 3 -6.88 11.80 7.59
N MET A 4 -5.79 12.08 6.87
CA MET A 4 -5.05 11.04 6.16
C MET A 4 -4.39 10.10 7.17
N PRO A 5 -4.51 8.77 7.03
CA PRO A 5 -3.90 7.84 7.97
C PRO A 5 -2.38 7.96 7.93
N THR A 6 -1.77 7.83 9.11
CA THR A 6 -0.31 7.82 9.22
C THR A 6 0.22 6.44 8.86
N VAL A 7 1.18 6.39 7.92
CA VAL A 7 1.82 5.15 7.49
C VAL A 7 3.09 4.91 8.31
N GLN A 8 3.15 3.74 8.96
CA GLN A 8 4.34 3.24 9.62
C GLN A 8 4.86 2.01 8.85
N PRO A 9 5.83 2.18 7.94
CA PRO A 9 6.36 1.07 7.15
C PRO A 9 7.25 0.16 8.00
N ASN A 10 7.25 -1.13 7.66
CA ASN A 10 8.29 -2.08 8.06
C ASN A 10 9.37 -2.13 6.96
N PRO A 11 10.55 -2.70 7.24
CA PRO A 11 11.55 -2.95 6.20
C PRO A 11 10.95 -3.80 5.06
N ARG A 12 11.12 -3.33 3.82
CA ARG A 12 10.73 -4.09 2.62
C ARG A 12 11.59 -5.34 2.46
N ILE A 13 11.03 -6.34 1.78
CA ILE A 13 11.73 -7.57 1.40
C ILE A 13 11.72 -7.68 -0.12
N ASP A 14 12.91 -7.78 -0.71
CA ASP A 14 13.11 -7.88 -2.16
C ASP A 14 13.65 -9.26 -2.53
N LEU A 15 12.95 -9.96 -3.41
CA LEU A 15 13.33 -11.27 -3.92
C LEU A 15 13.39 -11.23 -5.45
N LYS A 16 14.42 -11.87 -6.00
CA LYS A 16 14.48 -12.17 -7.43
C LYS A 16 13.77 -13.51 -7.65
N VAL A 17 12.81 -13.52 -8.57
CA VAL A 17 11.98 -14.69 -8.87
C VAL A 17 11.95 -14.94 -10.37
N ASN A 18 11.76 -16.19 -10.77
CA ASN A 18 11.54 -16.56 -12.16
C ASN A 18 10.06 -16.81 -12.35
N ALA A 19 9.39 -15.96 -13.16
CA ALA A 19 8.01 -16.17 -13.53
C ALA A 19 7.95 -16.96 -14.84
N ALA A 20 7.04 -17.93 -14.90
CA ALA A 20 6.74 -18.62 -16.15
C ALA A 20 5.89 -17.72 -17.03
N ASP A 21 6.34 -17.49 -18.26
CA ASP A 21 5.63 -16.75 -19.30
C ASP A 21 5.53 -17.64 -20.54
N GLY A 22 4.46 -18.45 -20.58
CA GLY A 22 4.30 -19.52 -21.56
C GLY A 22 5.45 -20.53 -21.51
N ASN A 23 6.27 -20.57 -22.57
CA ASN A 23 7.42 -21.47 -22.68
C ASN A 23 8.75 -20.83 -22.21
N ALA A 24 8.74 -19.56 -21.77
CA ALA A 24 9.92 -18.84 -21.32
C ALA A 24 9.87 -18.59 -19.81
N THR A 25 11.05 -18.42 -19.20
CA THR A 25 11.17 -17.91 -17.82
C THR A 25 11.62 -16.46 -17.88
N ARG A 26 10.81 -15.54 -17.37
CA ARG A 26 11.18 -14.12 -17.24
C ARG A 26 11.66 -13.86 -15.82
N GLU A 27 12.77 -13.15 -15.74
CA GLU A 27 13.31 -12.69 -14.46
C GLU A 27 12.47 -11.50 -13.96
N MET A 28 11.89 -11.66 -12.78
CA MET A 28 11.06 -10.64 -12.13
C MET A 28 11.58 -10.36 -10.73
N ARG A 29 11.19 -9.21 -10.19
CA ARG A 29 11.41 -8.85 -8.81
C ARG A 29 10.09 -8.87 -8.07
N GLN A 30 10.05 -9.68 -7.02
CA GLN A 30 8.99 -9.65 -6.02
C GLN A 30 9.43 -8.73 -4.89
N THR A 31 8.74 -7.62 -4.69
CA THR A 31 8.94 -6.74 -3.53
C THR A 31 7.73 -6.85 -2.61
N THR A 32 8.00 -7.13 -1.34
CA THR A 32 6.98 -7.12 -0.28
C THR A 32 7.10 -5.83 0.52
N TYR A 33 6.05 -5.00 0.45
CA TYR A 33 5.83 -3.84 1.30
C TYR A 33 4.93 -4.25 2.45
N SER A 34 5.21 -3.81 3.67
CA SER A 34 4.32 -4.08 4.79
C SER A 34 4.42 -2.99 5.83
N GLY A 35 3.41 -2.87 6.68
CA GLY A 35 3.41 -1.84 7.71
C GLY A 35 2.08 -1.73 8.42
N ARG A 36 1.87 -0.57 9.04
CA ARG A 36 0.65 -0.23 9.76
C ARG A 36 0.12 1.12 9.28
N LEU A 37 -1.19 1.21 9.17
CA LEU A 37 -1.96 2.43 8.97
C LEU A 37 -2.60 2.79 10.30
N HIS A 38 -2.31 3.99 10.80
CA HIS A 38 -2.89 4.54 12.03
C HIS A 38 -3.95 5.57 11.66
N PHE A 39 -5.18 5.37 12.14
CA PHE A 39 -6.30 6.26 11.89
C PHE A 39 -6.57 7.13 13.11
N GLY A 40 -6.44 8.45 12.98
CA GLY A 40 -6.59 9.40 14.07
C GLY A 40 -5.45 9.36 15.11
N ASP A 41 -5.58 10.16 16.17
CA ASP A 41 -4.58 10.27 17.23
C ASP A 41 -4.61 9.05 18.18
N THR A 42 -3.51 8.30 18.22
CA THR A 42 -3.34 7.13 19.09
C THR A 42 -3.09 7.49 20.57
N SER A 43 -2.69 8.75 20.85
CA SER A 43 -2.30 9.25 22.18
C SER A 43 -3.48 9.69 23.05
N GLN A 44 -4.62 10.03 22.44
CA GLN A 44 -5.84 10.33 23.16
C GLN A 44 -6.44 8.99 23.65
N GLY A 45 -6.55 8.82 24.97
CA GLY A 45 -7.29 7.70 25.58
C GLY A 45 -8.77 7.67 25.15
N PRO A 46 -9.62 6.81 25.75
CA PRO A 46 -10.95 6.41 25.22
C PRO A 46 -12.02 7.51 25.33
N ARG A 47 -11.78 8.72 24.84
CA ARG A 47 -12.61 9.90 25.09
C ARG A 47 -13.39 10.43 23.91
N SER A 48 -13.46 9.74 22.77
CA SER A 48 -14.50 10.09 21.79
C SER A 48 -14.90 8.95 20.86
N THR A 49 -16.19 8.89 20.58
CA THR A 49 -16.89 8.21 19.48
C THR A 49 -16.57 8.84 18.11
N MET A 50 -15.39 9.45 17.93
CA MET A 50 -15.05 10.07 16.65
C MET A 50 -14.74 8.99 15.63
N VAL A 51 -15.66 8.88 14.68
CA VAL A 51 -15.52 8.07 13.48
C VAL A 51 -14.49 8.73 12.56
N SER A 52 -13.43 7.98 12.27
CA SER A 52 -12.50 8.26 11.19
C SER A 52 -12.99 7.52 9.95
N GLU A 53 -13.48 8.26 8.97
CA GLU A 53 -13.77 7.73 7.63
C GLU A 53 -12.63 8.12 6.70
N PHE A 54 -12.11 7.20 5.91
CA PHE A 54 -11.14 7.48 4.87
C PHE A 54 -11.59 6.83 3.56
N ASN A 55 -11.58 7.60 2.48
CA ASN A 55 -11.83 7.13 1.13
C ASN A 55 -10.82 7.80 0.19
N GLY A 56 -9.83 7.04 -0.25
CA GLY A 56 -8.81 7.58 -1.15
C GLY A 56 -7.59 6.68 -1.29
N LEU A 57 -6.51 7.30 -1.77
CA LEU A 57 -5.21 6.67 -2.02
C LEU A 57 -4.20 7.10 -0.96
N ILE A 58 -3.49 6.13 -0.40
CA ILE A 58 -2.44 6.32 0.59
C ILE A 58 -1.10 5.98 -0.09
N PRO A 59 -0.20 6.95 -0.31
CA PRO A 59 1.13 6.68 -0.85
C PRO A 59 1.95 5.85 0.14
N LEU A 60 2.69 4.88 -0.38
CA LEU A 60 3.66 4.15 0.41
C LEU A 60 5.01 4.87 0.41
N PRO A 61 5.50 5.38 1.56
CA PRO A 61 6.75 6.14 1.62
C PRO A 61 7.99 5.27 1.33
N ASP A 62 7.87 3.96 1.50
CA ASP A 62 8.92 2.96 1.24
C ASP A 62 8.81 2.33 -0.17
N SER A 63 7.85 2.77 -0.98
CA SER A 63 7.70 2.31 -2.37
C SER A 63 8.94 2.61 -3.21
N PHE A 64 9.26 1.71 -4.14
CA PHE A 64 10.18 2.07 -5.21
C PHE A 64 9.49 3.04 -6.19
N SER A 65 10.29 3.82 -6.90
CA SER A 65 9.84 4.44 -8.14
C SER A 65 9.78 3.38 -9.23
N TYR A 66 8.65 3.30 -9.92
CA TYR A 66 8.43 2.42 -11.05
C TYR A 66 8.36 3.21 -12.35
N ARG A 67 8.76 2.60 -13.47
CA ARG A 67 8.52 3.13 -14.81
C ARG A 67 7.06 2.87 -15.15
N SER A 68 6.27 3.93 -15.27
CA SER A 68 4.82 3.88 -15.56
C SER A 68 4.49 2.94 -16.74
N GLU A 69 5.23 3.04 -17.84
CA GLU A 69 5.09 2.20 -19.05
C GLU A 69 5.29 0.70 -18.80
N GLU A 70 6.01 0.32 -17.74
CA GLU A 70 6.27 -1.08 -17.39
C GLU A 70 5.35 -1.60 -16.26
N THR A 71 4.52 -0.75 -15.64
CA THR A 71 3.63 -1.16 -14.54
C THR A 71 2.44 -2.00 -14.98
N GLY A 72 2.03 -1.91 -16.25
CA GLY A 72 0.88 -2.66 -16.78
C GLY A 72 1.06 -4.18 -16.79
N GLU A 73 2.31 -4.66 -16.73
CA GLU A 73 2.64 -6.08 -16.65
C GLU A 73 2.88 -6.56 -15.20
N ALA A 74 2.87 -5.64 -14.23
CA ALA A 74 3.13 -5.97 -12.85
C ALA A 74 1.88 -6.59 -12.20
N VAL A 75 2.10 -7.62 -11.40
CA VAL A 75 1.04 -8.23 -10.57
C VAL A 75 1.18 -7.69 -9.16
N VAL A 76 0.08 -7.15 -8.63
CA VAL A 76 0.06 -6.60 -7.27
C VAL A 76 -1.05 -7.29 -6.48
N THR A 77 -0.71 -7.77 -5.29
CA THR A 77 -1.70 -8.28 -4.34
C THR A 77 -1.58 -7.54 -3.02
N ILE A 78 -2.70 -7.36 -2.34
CA ILE A 78 -2.77 -6.69 -1.04
C ILE A 78 -3.55 -7.55 -0.04
N ASP A 79 -2.95 -7.72 1.13
CA ASP A 79 -3.59 -8.27 2.32
C ASP A 79 -3.76 -7.13 3.33
N LEU A 80 -4.93 -7.07 3.96
CA LEU A 80 -5.22 -6.18 5.08
C LEU A 80 -5.74 -6.97 6.27
N TRP A 81 -5.37 -6.55 7.46
CA TRP A 81 -5.90 -7.11 8.70
C TRP A 81 -6.01 -6.06 9.78
N THR A 82 -6.98 -6.22 10.68
CA THR A 82 -7.11 -5.34 11.83
C THR A 82 -6.06 -5.72 12.88
N VAL A 83 -5.21 -4.77 13.27
CA VAL A 83 -4.19 -4.96 14.31
C VAL A 83 -4.69 -4.50 15.66
N ASN A 84 -5.38 -3.36 15.69
CA ASN A 84 -6.02 -2.82 16.87
C ASN A 84 -7.35 -2.18 16.46
N THR A 85 -8.40 -2.51 17.19
CA THR A 85 -9.67 -1.79 17.12
C THR A 85 -10.08 -1.40 18.53
N ARG A 86 -10.55 -0.15 18.67
CA ARG A 86 -11.11 0.36 19.94
C ARG A 86 -12.64 0.25 19.99
N GLY A 87 -13.26 -0.19 18.89
CA GLY A 87 -14.70 -0.37 18.76
C GLY A 87 -14.98 -1.04 17.43
N TYR A 88 -15.32 -0.25 16.40
CA TYR A 88 -15.57 -0.79 15.07
C TYR A 88 -14.49 -0.42 14.05
N THR A 89 -14.32 -1.33 13.11
CA THR A 89 -13.50 -1.14 11.91
C THR A 89 -14.24 -1.81 10.77
N PHE A 90 -14.64 -1.02 9.78
CA PHE A 90 -15.36 -1.48 8.60
C PHE A 90 -14.64 -1.03 7.34
N THR A 91 -14.09 -1.99 6.61
CA THR A 91 -13.43 -1.76 5.33
C THR A 91 -14.34 -2.29 4.22
N SER A 92 -14.88 -1.41 3.38
CA SER A 92 -15.77 -1.79 2.29
C SER A 92 -15.04 -2.05 0.97
N GLY A 93 -13.80 -1.55 0.84
CA GLY A 93 -12.99 -1.77 -0.35
C GLY A 93 -11.53 -1.45 -0.09
N TYR A 94 -10.64 -2.21 -0.71
CA TYR A 94 -9.23 -1.95 -0.70
C TYR A 94 -8.55 -2.52 -1.95
N GLU A 95 -7.50 -1.86 -2.37
CA GLU A 95 -6.66 -2.27 -3.49
C GLU A 95 -5.24 -1.76 -3.30
N ALA A 96 -4.31 -2.33 -4.06
CA ALA A 96 -2.99 -1.77 -4.24
C ALA A 96 -2.80 -1.46 -5.72
N THR A 97 -2.37 -0.24 -6.02
CA THR A 97 -2.31 0.24 -7.40
C THR A 97 -1.11 1.15 -7.62
N PHE A 98 -0.60 1.17 -8.85
CA PHE A 98 0.41 2.13 -9.27
C PHE A 98 -0.25 3.42 -9.71
N VAL A 99 0.25 4.54 -9.19
CA VAL A 99 -0.27 5.88 -9.52
C VAL A 99 0.87 6.68 -10.12
N GLU A 100 0.64 7.26 -11.29
CA GLU A 100 1.61 8.14 -11.94
C GLU A 100 1.87 9.40 -11.11
N ASP A 101 3.13 9.78 -11.00
CA ASP A 101 3.55 11.02 -10.38
C ASP A 101 3.36 12.17 -11.37
N SER A 102 2.31 12.96 -11.15
CA SER A 102 2.05 14.19 -11.93
C SER A 102 3.22 15.18 -11.97
N ARG A 103 4.16 15.11 -11.01
CA ARG A 103 5.35 15.98 -10.94
C ARG A 103 6.55 15.37 -11.65
N ARG A 104 6.52 14.05 -11.94
CA ARG A 104 7.57 13.29 -12.61
C ARG A 104 6.96 12.32 -13.63
N PRO A 105 6.55 12.82 -14.80
CA PRO A 105 5.99 11.99 -15.87
C PRO A 105 6.91 10.80 -16.18
N GLY A 106 6.32 9.64 -16.44
CA GLY A 106 7.07 8.40 -16.62
C GLY A 106 7.33 7.63 -15.32
N THR A 107 7.16 8.25 -14.15
CA THR A 107 7.31 7.59 -12.83
C THR A 107 5.95 7.25 -12.23
N ALA A 108 5.82 6.06 -11.66
CA ALA A 108 4.67 5.64 -10.88
C ALA A 108 5.11 5.14 -9.49
N TRP A 109 4.21 5.30 -8.51
CA TRP A 109 4.43 4.88 -7.13
C TRP A 109 3.29 3.97 -6.66
N LEU A 110 3.61 3.02 -5.79
CA LEU A 110 2.61 2.11 -5.23
C LEU A 110 1.79 2.82 -4.14
N HIS A 111 0.48 2.74 -4.25
CA HIS A 111 -0.48 3.29 -3.29
C HIS A 111 -1.41 2.19 -2.78
N ILE A 112 -1.93 2.39 -1.58
CA ILE A 112 -3.08 1.64 -1.05
C ILE A 112 -4.34 2.46 -1.33
N GLY A 113 -5.24 1.94 -2.16
CA GLY A 113 -6.61 2.42 -2.24
C GLY A 113 -7.43 1.83 -1.11
N MET A 114 -8.18 2.66 -0.38
CA MET A 114 -8.97 2.17 0.75
C MET A 114 -10.23 3.00 0.96
N GLN A 115 -11.33 2.30 1.23
CA GLN A 115 -12.56 2.84 1.81
C GLN A 115 -12.80 2.17 3.16
N ILE A 116 -12.65 2.94 4.24
CA ILE A 116 -12.72 2.46 5.62
C ILE A 116 -13.44 3.46 6.51
N ALA A 117 -14.25 2.96 7.44
CA ALA A 117 -14.79 3.69 8.58
C ALA A 117 -14.37 2.98 9.86
N CYS A 118 -13.74 3.68 10.79
CA CYS A 118 -13.25 3.11 12.03
C CYS A 118 -13.24 4.14 13.16
N ASP A 119 -13.14 3.67 14.40
CA ASP A 119 -12.92 4.58 15.52
C ASP A 119 -11.49 5.15 15.51
N ALA A 120 -11.34 6.40 15.94
CA ALA A 120 -10.03 7.01 16.13
C ALA A 120 -9.13 6.17 17.05
N GLY A 121 -7.86 6.02 16.65
CA GLY A 121 -6.88 5.13 17.25
C GLY A 121 -6.87 3.71 16.69
N SER A 122 -7.71 3.38 15.69
CA SER A 122 -7.67 2.09 15.00
C SER A 122 -6.37 1.92 14.21
N VAL A 123 -5.87 0.69 14.18
CA VAL A 123 -4.64 0.32 13.47
C VAL A 123 -4.92 -0.84 12.52
N VAL A 124 -4.63 -0.64 11.24
CA VAL A 124 -4.75 -1.66 10.18
C VAL A 124 -3.36 -2.06 9.71
N GLY A 125 -3.07 -3.35 9.71
CA GLY A 125 -1.86 -3.90 9.10
C GLY A 125 -2.07 -4.07 7.61
N TYR A 126 -1.02 -3.82 6.83
CA TYR A 126 -1.02 -4.09 5.40
C TYR A 126 0.19 -4.92 4.99
N ARG A 127 0.00 -5.71 3.94
CA ARG A 127 1.07 -6.34 3.17
C ARG A 127 0.72 -6.23 1.70
N ILE A 128 1.64 -5.69 0.89
CA ILE A 128 1.51 -5.63 -0.56
C ILE A 128 2.66 -6.42 -1.15
N VAL A 129 2.35 -7.33 -2.07
CA VAL A 129 3.35 -8.05 -2.86
C VAL A 129 3.25 -7.54 -4.30
N ALA A 130 4.29 -6.84 -4.75
CA ALA A 130 4.42 -6.37 -6.11
C ALA A 130 5.42 -7.25 -6.86
N LEU A 131 4.96 -7.92 -7.92
CA LEU A 131 5.78 -8.68 -8.84
C LEU A 131 5.92 -7.89 -10.14
N ALA A 132 7.09 -7.32 -10.38
CA ALA A 132 7.37 -6.48 -11.54
C ALA A 132 8.60 -6.98 -12.31
N GLY A 133 8.69 -6.65 -13.59
CA GLY A 133 9.92 -6.87 -14.36
C GLY A 133 11.10 -6.13 -13.70
N ILE A 134 12.31 -6.65 -13.82
CA ILE A 134 13.48 -6.02 -13.19
C ILE A 134 13.76 -4.62 -13.77
N GLY A 135 13.48 -4.40 -15.05
CA GLY A 135 13.58 -3.09 -15.69
C GLY A 135 12.56 -2.07 -15.18
N ALA A 136 11.45 -2.53 -14.60
CA ALA A 136 10.33 -1.68 -14.23
C ALA A 136 10.64 -0.81 -13.01
N ILE A 137 11.63 -1.20 -12.20
CA ILE A 137 12.07 -0.40 -11.07
C ILE A 137 13.05 0.65 -11.59
N ALA A 138 12.65 1.91 -11.48
CA ALA A 138 13.53 3.02 -11.78
C ALA A 138 14.63 3.05 -10.70
N SER A 139 15.86 2.72 -11.09
CA SER A 139 17.05 3.02 -10.29
C SER A 139 17.16 4.53 -10.19
N GLY A 140 17.08 5.06 -8.97
CA GLY A 140 17.37 6.47 -8.68
C GLY A 140 18.82 6.84 -8.94
#